data_AF-A0A7X4FG79-F1
#
_entry.id   AF-A0A7X4FG79-F1
#
_cell.length_a   1.000
_cell.length_b   1.000
_cell.length_c   1.000
_cell.angle_alpha   90.00
_cell.angle_beta   90.00
_cell.angle_gamma   90.00
#
_symmetry.space_group_name_H-M   'P 1'
#
loop_
_entity.id
_entity.type
_entity.pdbx_description
1 polymer ?
#
loop_
_entity_poly.entity_id
_entity_poly.type
_entity_poly.pdbx_seq_one_letter_code
_entity_poly.pdbx_strand_id
1 'polypeptide(L)'
;MRYLRFMALGSVILGVVMAGIAGCGGGNEQSDNNLPVRRAKMRDIKLSTDRIMVALKNETVEGVADDAEKIQDALKAVIDLYPPEHEEKYTIYNQASQTLALGIASAAKAGNVKEANKKFRAMVPYCGKCHEDCAFLLAPAFPEYEDVSE
;
A
#
# COMPACT_ATOMS: atom_id res chain seq x y z
N MET A 1 14.80 -48.99 68.21
CA MET A 1 16.07 -49.44 67.60
C MET A 1 16.25 -48.73 66.25
N ARG A 2 17.41 -48.89 65.59
CA ARG A 2 17.95 -48.00 64.56
C ARG A 2 18.22 -48.80 63.27
N TYR A 3 18.18 -48.16 62.09
CA TYR A 3 18.40 -48.75 60.73
C TYR A 3 17.24 -49.67 60.25
N LEU A 4 16.93 -49.94 58.96
CA LEU A 4 17.44 -49.65 57.59
C LEU A 4 16.20 -49.33 56.67
N ARG A 5 16.20 -48.91 55.39
CA ARG A 5 17.06 -48.14 54.44
C ARG A 5 16.21 -47.86 53.15
N PHE A 6 16.68 -46.96 52.26
CA PHE A 6 16.37 -46.83 50.80
C PHE A 6 14.93 -46.44 50.37
N MET A 7 14.72 -45.25 49.80
CA MET A 7 15.00 -44.77 48.42
C MET A 7 13.97 -45.22 47.36
N ALA A 8 13.14 -44.28 46.88
CA ALA A 8 13.07 -43.90 45.46
C ALA A 8 12.03 -42.78 45.20
N LEU A 9 12.50 -41.67 44.62
CA LEU A 9 11.88 -40.87 43.54
C LEU A 9 10.37 -40.55 43.56
N GLY A 10 10.05 -39.26 43.64
CA GLY A 10 8.71 -38.72 43.44
C GLY A 10 8.66 -37.19 43.51
N SER A 11 9.49 -36.49 42.72
CA SER A 11 9.63 -35.03 42.79
C SER A 11 8.38 -34.28 42.35
N VAL A 12 8.02 -33.24 43.12
CA VAL A 12 6.97 -32.28 42.83
C VAL A 12 7.36 -31.39 41.65
N ILE A 13 6.58 -31.42 40.56
CA ILE A 13 6.43 -30.33 39.58
C ILE A 13 4.95 -30.33 39.17
N LEU A 14 4.08 -29.60 39.88
CA LEU A 14 3.68 -28.24 39.53
C LEU A 14 3.22 -28.12 38.07
N GLY A 15 1.91 -28.31 37.84
CA GLY A 15 1.32 -28.20 36.52
C GLY A 15 1.31 -26.77 36.01
N VAL A 16 2.06 -26.50 34.94
CA VAL A 16 1.92 -25.28 34.14
C VAL A 16 1.08 -25.62 32.91
N VAL A 17 -0.17 -25.17 32.93
CA VAL A 17 -0.99 -25.06 31.72
C VAL A 17 -0.47 -23.86 30.94
N MET A 18 0.08 -24.07 29.74
CA MET A 18 0.08 -23.13 28.59
C MET A 18 0.91 -23.73 27.43
N ALA A 19 0.27 -24.45 26.52
CA ALA A 19 0.79 -24.74 25.18
C ALA A 19 -0.36 -25.15 24.27
N GLY A 20 -0.78 -24.26 23.35
CA GLY A 20 -1.96 -24.52 22.53
C GLY A 20 -2.61 -23.32 21.83
N ILE A 21 -1.97 -22.14 21.81
CA ILE A 21 -2.33 -21.13 20.81
C ILE A 21 -1.81 -21.66 19.47
N ALA A 22 -2.68 -22.30 18.70
CA ALA A 22 -2.38 -22.71 17.35
C ALA A 22 -2.16 -21.45 16.51
N GLY A 23 -0.90 -21.09 16.30
CA GLY A 23 -0.52 -19.95 15.49
C GLY A 23 -0.92 -20.17 14.04
N CYS A 24 -1.95 -19.46 13.58
CA CYS A 24 -2.19 -19.20 12.16
C CYS A 24 -1.13 -18.23 11.64
N GLY A 25 0.13 -18.67 11.65
CA GLY A 25 1.34 -17.93 11.28
C GLY A 25 2.31 -18.82 10.49
N GLY A 26 1.75 -19.66 9.63
CA GLY A 26 2.47 -20.62 8.78
C GLY A 26 2.25 -20.33 7.30
N GLY A 27 2.24 -19.05 6.92
CA GLY A 27 2.28 -18.60 5.52
C GLY A 27 3.72 -18.25 5.17
N ASN A 28 4.21 -18.76 4.05
CA ASN A 28 5.58 -18.55 3.57
C ASN A 28 5.79 -17.05 3.25
N GLU A 29 6.42 -16.28 4.14
CA GLU A 29 6.78 -14.88 3.89
C GLU A 29 7.89 -14.82 2.83
N GLN A 30 7.48 -14.89 1.56
CA GLN A 30 8.30 -14.50 0.43
C GLN A 30 8.60 -12.99 0.61
N SER A 31 9.82 -12.64 1.01
CA SER A 31 10.17 -11.24 1.28
C SER A 31 10.03 -10.40 0.01
N ASP A 32 8.98 -9.58 -0.05
CA ASP A 32 8.71 -8.71 -1.19
C ASP A 32 9.69 -7.52 -1.20
N ASN A 33 10.85 -7.76 -1.81
CA ASN A 33 11.93 -6.78 -1.93
C ASN A 33 11.52 -5.53 -2.74
N ASN A 34 10.41 -5.58 -3.47
CA ASN A 34 9.87 -4.46 -4.25
C ASN A 34 8.92 -3.57 -3.43
N LEU A 35 8.41 -4.05 -2.29
CA LEU A 35 7.48 -3.31 -1.43
C LEU A 35 7.96 -1.90 -1.03
N PRO A 36 9.24 -1.66 -0.66
CA PRO A 36 9.71 -0.30 -0.33
C PRO A 36 9.64 0.65 -1.52
N VAL A 37 9.97 0.18 -2.73
CA VAL A 37 9.91 0.98 -3.97
C VAL A 37 8.46 1.31 -4.32
N ARG A 38 7.56 0.32 -4.25
CA ARG A 38 6.13 0.54 -4.50
C ARG A 38 5.54 1.55 -3.50
N ARG A 39 5.85 1.44 -2.21
CA ARG A 39 5.42 2.40 -1.18
C ARG A 39 5.91 3.83 -1.45
N ALA A 40 7.19 3.99 -1.80
CA ALA A 40 7.74 5.30 -2.15
C ALA A 40 7.00 5.93 -3.35
N LYS A 41 6.70 5.15 -4.38
CA LYS A 41 5.95 5.63 -5.56
C LYS A 41 4.46 5.87 -5.31
N MET A 42 3.81 5.11 -4.43
CA MET A 42 2.46 5.45 -3.98
C MET A 42 2.43 6.76 -3.17
N ARG A 43 3.47 7.06 -2.39
CA ARG A 43 3.63 8.36 -1.71
C ARG A 43 3.81 9.51 -2.72
N ASP A 44 4.63 9.33 -3.76
CA ASP A 44 4.79 10.31 -4.85
C ASP A 44 3.44 10.59 -5.56
N ILE A 45 2.66 9.55 -5.85
CA ILE A 45 1.32 9.63 -6.46
C ILE A 45 0.36 10.39 -5.54
N LYS A 46 0.32 10.05 -4.24
CA LYS A 46 -0.56 10.71 -3.25
C LYS A 46 -0.29 12.21 -3.16
N LEU A 47 0.97 12.60 -2.95
CA LEU A 47 1.35 14.01 -2.83
C LEU A 47 1.04 14.82 -4.09
N SER A 48 1.19 14.21 -5.26
CA SER A 48 0.86 14.84 -6.54
C SER A 48 -0.65 14.94 -6.77
N THR A 49 -1.40 13.92 -6.36
CA THR A 49 -2.89 13.91 -6.38
C THR A 49 -3.46 14.99 -5.46
N ASP A 50 -2.90 15.17 -4.26
CA ASP A 50 -3.29 16.20 -3.31
C ASP A 50 -3.08 17.61 -3.89
N ARG A 51 -1.92 17.89 -4.50
CA ARG A 51 -1.63 19.18 -5.14
C ARG A 51 -2.53 19.47 -6.34
N ILE A 52 -2.75 18.49 -7.22
CA ILE A 52 -3.71 18.60 -8.34
C ILE A 52 -5.11 18.90 -7.80
N MET A 53 -5.55 18.24 -6.72
CA MET A 53 -6.86 18.48 -6.13
C MET A 53 -6.99 19.92 -5.59
N VAL A 54 -5.94 20.47 -4.96
CA VAL A 54 -5.92 21.86 -4.49
C VAL A 54 -5.98 22.85 -5.66
N ALA A 55 -5.13 22.68 -6.68
CA ALA A 55 -5.12 23.54 -7.86
C ALA A 55 -6.48 23.56 -8.57
N LEU A 56 -7.06 22.39 -8.82
CA LEU A 56 -8.36 22.27 -9.50
C LEU A 56 -9.57 22.70 -8.64
N LYS A 57 -9.44 22.73 -7.31
CA LYS A 57 -10.43 23.35 -6.40
C LYS A 57 -10.36 24.88 -6.44
N ASN A 58 -9.16 25.43 -6.64
CA ASN A 58 -8.91 26.87 -6.80
C ASN A 58 -9.05 27.34 -8.27
N GLU A 59 -9.71 26.55 -9.11
CA GLU A 59 -9.95 26.82 -10.55
C GLU A 59 -8.70 27.14 -11.38
N THR A 60 -7.51 26.65 -10.98
CA THR A 60 -6.25 26.83 -11.70
C THR A 60 -5.69 25.50 -12.24
N VAL A 61 -4.81 25.60 -13.24
CA VAL A 61 -4.01 24.49 -13.81
C VAL A 61 -2.52 24.61 -13.48
N GLU A 62 -2.12 25.61 -12.68
CA GLU A 62 -0.74 25.79 -12.24
C GLU A 62 -0.22 24.54 -11.51
N GLY A 63 0.95 24.02 -11.92
CA GLY A 63 1.55 22.78 -11.42
C GLY A 63 0.83 21.47 -11.79
N VAL A 64 -0.42 21.52 -12.29
CA VAL A 64 -1.23 20.33 -12.57
C VAL A 64 -0.62 19.44 -13.64
N ALA A 65 0.06 20.02 -14.64
CA ALA A 65 0.74 19.25 -15.67
C ALA A 65 1.92 18.45 -15.09
N ASP A 66 2.83 19.13 -14.39
CA ASP A 66 4.03 18.54 -13.79
C ASP A 66 3.68 17.45 -12.77
N ASP A 67 2.63 17.66 -11.97
CA ASP A 67 2.17 16.67 -10.99
C ASP A 67 1.46 15.48 -11.64
N ALA A 68 0.75 15.68 -12.75
CA ALA A 68 0.19 14.58 -13.51
C ALA A 68 1.28 13.74 -14.21
N GLU A 69 2.37 14.37 -14.67
CA GLU A 69 3.53 13.66 -15.21
C GLU A 69 4.27 12.85 -14.13
N LYS A 70 4.45 13.41 -12.92
CA LYS A 70 4.97 12.66 -11.76
C LYS A 70 4.13 11.44 -11.41
N ILE A 71 2.80 11.55 -11.47
CA ILE A 71 1.89 10.39 -11.28
C ILE A 71 2.15 9.34 -12.36
N GLN A 72 2.26 9.75 -13.63
CA GLN A 72 2.53 8.81 -14.72
C GLN A 72 3.86 8.07 -14.54
N ASP A 73 4.93 8.78 -14.19
CA ASP A 73 6.26 8.19 -14.02
C ASP A 73 6.36 7.31 -12.77
N ALA A 74 5.69 7.68 -11.67
CA ALA A 74 5.57 6.83 -10.49
C ALA A 74 4.77 5.55 -10.79
N LEU A 75 3.72 5.62 -11.62
CA LEU A 75 2.97 4.45 -12.08
C LEU A 75 3.82 3.54 -12.99
N LYS A 76 4.57 4.08 -13.94
CA LYS A 76 5.53 3.30 -14.76
C LYS A 76 6.55 2.60 -13.88
N ALA A 77 7.10 3.28 -12.87
CA ALA A 77 8.14 2.73 -11.99
C ALA A 77 7.67 1.57 -11.09
N VAL A 78 6.38 1.25 -11.04
CA VAL A 78 5.83 0.13 -10.25
C VAL A 78 5.11 -0.94 -11.06
N ILE A 79 4.98 -0.77 -12.38
CA ILE A 79 4.14 -1.65 -13.21
C ILE A 79 4.67 -3.09 -13.23
N ASP A 80 5.98 -3.27 -13.30
CA ASP A 80 6.66 -4.57 -13.29
C ASP A 80 7.04 -5.05 -11.87
N LEU A 81 6.53 -4.38 -10.83
CA LEU A 81 6.89 -4.63 -9.43
C LEU A 81 5.80 -5.36 -8.63
N TYR A 82 4.66 -5.68 -9.24
CA TYR A 82 3.58 -6.42 -8.60
C TYR A 82 3.95 -7.91 -8.44
N PRO A 83 3.45 -8.61 -7.39
CA PRO A 83 3.57 -10.06 -7.32
C PRO A 83 2.91 -10.75 -8.54
N PRO A 84 3.52 -11.82 -9.11
CA PRO A 84 3.03 -12.47 -10.33
C PRO A 84 1.55 -12.89 -10.28
N GLU A 85 1.08 -13.31 -9.10
CA GLU A 85 -0.31 -13.71 -8.84
C GLU A 85 -1.34 -12.57 -9.03
N HIS A 86 -0.89 -11.32 -9.14
CA HIS A 86 -1.75 -10.14 -9.31
C HIS A 86 -1.29 -9.17 -10.42
N GLU A 87 -0.23 -9.51 -11.14
CA GLU A 87 0.43 -8.67 -12.15
C GLU A 87 -0.55 -8.19 -13.23
N GLU A 88 -1.34 -9.10 -13.81
CA GLU A 88 -2.31 -8.78 -14.89
C GLU A 88 -3.32 -7.71 -14.45
N LYS A 89 -3.94 -7.90 -13.27
CA LYS A 89 -4.99 -7.01 -12.76
C LYS A 89 -4.46 -5.61 -12.47
N TYR A 90 -3.32 -5.51 -11.76
CA TYR A 90 -2.75 -4.20 -11.44
C TYR A 90 -2.14 -3.50 -12.66
N THR A 91 -1.57 -4.25 -13.60
CA THR A 91 -1.09 -3.71 -14.89
C THR A 91 -2.20 -2.97 -15.63
N ILE A 92 -3.40 -3.56 -15.72
CA ILE A 92 -4.56 -2.91 -16.37
C ILE A 92 -4.95 -1.61 -15.64
N TYR A 93 -5.04 -1.62 -14.31
CA TYR A 93 -5.43 -0.43 -13.53
C TYR A 93 -4.35 0.66 -13.58
N ASN A 94 -3.08 0.27 -13.61
CA ASN A 94 -1.93 1.14 -13.75
C ASN A 94 -1.93 1.83 -15.13
N GLN A 95 -2.07 1.08 -16.23
CA GLN A 95 -2.14 1.62 -17.59
C GLN A 95 -3.34 2.58 -17.79
N ALA A 96 -4.51 2.24 -17.24
CA ALA A 96 -5.67 3.12 -17.26
C ALA A 96 -5.40 4.44 -16.51
N SER A 97 -4.75 4.37 -15.35
CA SER A 97 -4.35 5.52 -14.54
C SER A 97 -3.29 6.39 -15.26
N GLN A 98 -2.29 5.77 -15.90
CA GLN A 98 -1.30 6.49 -16.72
C GLN A 98 -1.95 7.24 -17.89
N THR A 99 -2.93 6.63 -18.55
CA THR A 99 -3.67 7.26 -19.67
C THR A 99 -4.45 8.49 -19.19
N LEU A 100 -5.05 8.41 -18.00
CA LEU A 100 -5.75 9.53 -17.39
C LEU A 100 -4.79 10.62 -16.92
N ALA A 101 -3.63 10.27 -16.35
CA ALA A 101 -2.57 11.20 -15.98
C ALA A 101 -2.06 12.00 -17.20
N LEU A 102 -1.74 11.34 -18.32
CA LEU A 102 -1.42 12.01 -19.60
C LEU A 102 -2.54 12.95 -20.05
N GLY A 103 -3.79 12.52 -19.93
CA GLY A 103 -4.94 13.34 -20.28
C GLY A 103 -5.08 14.58 -19.40
N ILE A 104 -4.83 14.47 -18.10
CA ILE A 104 -4.83 15.61 -17.15
C ILE A 104 -3.73 16.59 -17.52
N ALA A 105 -2.50 16.09 -17.76
CA ALA A 105 -1.37 16.93 -18.17
C ALA A 105 -1.64 17.66 -19.49
N SER A 106 -2.19 16.97 -20.50
CA SER A 106 -2.58 17.55 -21.78
C SER A 106 -3.64 18.65 -21.62
N ALA A 107 -4.68 18.41 -20.82
CA ALA A 107 -5.72 19.40 -20.56
C ALA A 107 -5.21 20.62 -19.77
N ALA A 108 -4.31 20.40 -18.80
CA ALA A 108 -3.67 21.46 -18.02
C ALA A 108 -2.75 22.34 -18.88
N LYS A 109 -1.91 21.74 -19.74
CA LYS A 109 -1.07 22.47 -20.72
C LYS A 109 -1.90 23.29 -21.72
N ALA A 110 -3.13 22.87 -22.01
CA ALA A 110 -4.08 23.61 -22.84
C ALA A 110 -4.89 24.68 -22.07
N GLY A 111 -4.58 24.95 -20.79
CA GLY A 111 -5.32 25.91 -19.95
C GLY A 111 -6.72 25.44 -19.53
N ASN A 112 -7.11 24.20 -19.83
CA ASN A 112 -8.49 23.73 -19.72
C ASN A 112 -8.78 23.09 -18.35
N VAL A 113 -8.99 23.95 -17.35
CA VAL A 113 -9.37 23.59 -15.96
C VAL A 113 -10.51 22.58 -15.94
N LYS A 114 -11.56 22.79 -16.74
CA LYS A 114 -12.78 21.95 -16.74
C LYS A 114 -12.50 20.52 -17.22
N GLU A 115 -11.76 20.37 -18.32
CA GLU A 115 -11.41 19.04 -18.84
C GLU A 115 -10.34 18.36 -17.96
N ALA A 116 -9.37 19.11 -17.42
CA ALA A 116 -8.41 18.58 -16.46
C ALA A 116 -9.12 18.01 -15.21
N ASN A 117 -10.10 18.75 -14.66
CA ASN A 117 -10.90 18.31 -13.53
C ASN A 117 -11.78 17.09 -13.84
N LYS A 118 -12.43 17.06 -15.01
CA LYS A 118 -13.19 15.89 -15.49
C LYS A 118 -12.31 14.63 -15.58
N LYS A 119 -11.10 14.75 -16.13
CA LYS A 119 -10.16 13.62 -16.25
C LYS A 119 -9.58 13.20 -14.89
N PHE A 120 -9.29 14.15 -14.01
CA PHE A 120 -8.87 13.88 -12.63
C PHE A 120 -9.94 13.09 -11.86
N ARG A 121 -11.21 13.51 -11.94
CA ARG A 121 -12.35 12.77 -11.37
C ARG A 121 -12.53 11.37 -11.96
N ALA A 122 -12.20 11.17 -13.24
CA ALA A 122 -12.22 9.84 -13.86
C ALA A 122 -11.06 8.93 -13.40
N MET A 123 -9.98 9.49 -12.83
CA MET A 123 -8.85 8.74 -12.28
C MET A 123 -9.11 8.22 -10.86
N VAL A 124 -9.84 8.96 -10.03
CA VAL A 124 -10.14 8.60 -8.62
C VAL A 124 -10.69 7.17 -8.44
N PRO A 125 -11.62 6.65 -9.27
CA PRO A 125 -12.10 5.27 -9.14
C PRO A 125 -11.03 4.19 -9.33
N TYR A 126 -9.93 4.48 -10.05
CA TYR A 126 -8.82 3.54 -10.21
C TYR A 126 -7.93 3.51 -8.96
N CYS A 127 -7.82 4.61 -8.23
CA CYS A 127 -7.20 4.61 -6.89
C CYS A 127 -8.00 3.71 -5.94
N GLY A 128 -9.34 3.81 -5.95
CA GLY A 128 -10.24 2.95 -5.19
C GLY A 128 -10.06 1.47 -5.53
N LYS A 129 -10.23 1.09 -6.80
CA LYS A 129 -10.02 -0.30 -7.26
C LYS A 129 -8.64 -0.84 -6.90
N CYS A 130 -7.58 -0.03 -7.09
CA CYS A 130 -6.23 -0.44 -6.71
C CYS A 130 -6.11 -0.66 -5.19
N HIS A 131 -6.63 0.24 -4.35
CA HIS A 131 -6.54 0.11 -2.89
C HIS A 131 -7.43 -1.01 -2.31
N GLU A 132 -8.66 -1.17 -2.82
CA GLU A 132 -9.61 -2.19 -2.37
C GLU A 132 -9.15 -3.60 -2.72
N ASP A 133 -8.55 -3.78 -3.91
CA ASP A 133 -8.06 -5.07 -4.36
C ASP A 133 -6.64 -5.38 -3.84
N CYS A 134 -5.80 -4.36 -3.61
CA CYS A 134 -4.41 -4.57 -3.20
C CYS A 134 -4.27 -4.85 -1.70
N ALA A 135 -4.74 -6.04 -1.31
CA ALA A 135 -4.50 -6.65 -0.01
C ALA A 135 -3.02 -6.61 0.43
N PHE A 136 -2.09 -6.56 -0.54
CA PHE A 136 -0.64 -6.53 -0.38
C PHE A 136 -0.07 -5.12 -0.08
N LEU A 137 -0.93 -4.11 -0.04
CA LEU A 137 -0.63 -2.74 0.41
C LEU A 137 -1.44 -2.34 1.64
N LEU A 138 -2.23 -3.25 2.24
CA LEU A 138 -2.97 -3.00 3.48
C LEU A 138 -2.08 -2.90 4.73
N ALA A 139 -0.81 -3.29 4.65
CA ALA A 139 0.20 -2.81 5.59
C ALA A 139 0.52 -1.34 5.24
N PRO A 140 0.17 -0.36 6.08
CA PRO A 140 -0.17 0.98 5.61
C PRO A 140 0.96 1.70 4.86
N ALA A 141 0.55 2.50 3.88
CA ALA A 141 1.45 3.40 3.15
C ALA A 141 2.01 4.55 4.02
N PHE A 142 1.52 4.67 5.26
CA PHE A 142 1.86 5.69 6.24
C PHE A 142 1.92 5.08 7.65
N PRO A 143 3.01 4.36 8.02
CA PRO A 143 3.21 3.85 9.39
C PRO A 143 3.16 4.96 10.46
N GLU A 144 3.41 6.21 10.05
CA GLU A 144 3.28 7.43 10.88
C GLU A 144 1.86 7.71 11.44
N TYR A 145 0.85 6.88 11.15
CA TYR A 145 -0.49 6.94 11.75
C TYR A 145 -0.90 5.67 12.51
N GLU A 146 -0.01 4.69 12.72
CA GLU A 146 -0.34 3.48 13.49
C GLU A 146 -0.20 3.67 15.01
N ASP A 147 0.80 4.43 15.47
CA ASP A 147 1.01 4.72 16.90
C ASP A 147 0.34 6.03 17.34
N VAL A 148 -0.97 5.95 17.61
CA VAL A 148 -1.70 6.87 18.52
C VAL A 148 -2.65 6.10 19.45
N SER A 149 -2.16 5.01 20.04
CA SER A 149 -2.74 4.43 21.25
C SER A 149 -1.84 4.76 22.46
N GLU A 150 -2.37 5.57 23.38
CA GLU A 150 -1.85 5.72 24.76
C GLU A 150 -2.04 4.43 25.59
#